data_AF-A0A6J4LPF2-F1
#
_entry.id   AF-A0A6J4LPF2-F1
#
_cell.length_a   1.000
_cell.length_b   1.000
_cell.length_c   1.000
_cell.angle_alpha   90.00
_cell.angle_beta   90.00
_cell.angle_gamma   90.00
#
_symmetry.space_group_name_H-M   'P 1'
#
loop_
_entity.id
_entity.type
_entity.pdbx_description
1 polymer ?
#
loop_
_entity_poly.entity_id
_entity_poly.type
_entity_poly.pdbx_seq_one_letter_code
_entity_poly.pdbx_strand_id
1 'polypeptide(L)'
;MAAIFFLNGAGVASWVVRIPAVQARLALTPGVLGLALLGAAVGALVAMPLAGRWVVRRGSGPVTRLAAVGFAAALVLAPLAASALALALALVAFGALNGALDVAMNAQAATVERGYGRPIMSSFHALFSWGGLAGAAVGGLVAGAGVAPTWHLLGAAVVVGVAAPLVARPMLPG
;
A
#
# COMPACT_ATOMS: atom_id res chain seq x y z
N MET A 1 -1.69 -1.45 15.45
CA MET A 1 -2.48 -1.75 14.23
C MET A 1 -2.99 -0.50 13.57
N ALA A 2 -3.61 0.40 14.33
CA ALA A 2 -4.00 1.75 13.90
C ALA A 2 -3.05 2.42 12.89
N ALA A 3 -1.77 2.58 13.27
CA ALA A 3 -0.77 3.21 12.41
C ALA A 3 -0.51 2.46 11.10
N ILE A 4 -0.60 1.12 11.07
CA ILE A 4 -0.39 0.34 9.84
C ILE A 4 -1.53 0.57 8.84
N PHE A 5 -2.78 0.58 9.31
CA PHE A 5 -3.93 0.91 8.45
C PHE A 5 -3.81 2.33 7.90
N PHE A 6 -3.46 3.30 8.75
CA PHE A 6 -3.22 4.68 8.33
C PHE A 6 -2.10 4.77 7.27
N LEU A 7 -0.95 4.15 7.51
CA LEU A 7 0.18 4.16 6.58
C LEU A 7 -0.15 3.47 5.25
N ASN A 8 -0.92 2.38 5.29
CA ASN A 8 -1.40 1.70 4.09
C ASN A 8 -2.29 2.64 3.25
N GLY A 9 -3.30 3.25 3.88
CA GLY A 9 -4.19 4.21 3.21
C GLY A 9 -3.44 5.41 2.65
N ALA A 10 -2.52 5.99 3.42
CA ALA A 10 -1.70 7.10 2.99
C ALA A 10 -0.80 6.74 1.79
N GLY A 11 -0.18 5.56 1.81
CA GLY A 11 0.63 5.06 0.70
C GLY A 11 -0.18 4.87 -0.59
N VAL A 12 -1.33 4.19 -0.50
CA VAL A 12 -2.21 3.97 -1.66
C VAL A 12 -2.68 5.31 -2.23
N ALA A 13 -3.16 6.24 -1.40
CA ALA A 13 -3.62 7.55 -1.86
C ALA A 13 -2.49 8.39 -2.46
N SER A 14 -1.27 8.29 -1.91
CA SER A 14 -0.09 8.97 -2.45
C SER A 14 0.21 8.53 -3.87
N TRP A 15 0.05 7.24 -4.19
CA TRP A 15 0.13 6.72 -5.56
C TRP A 15 -1.03 7.25 -6.43
N VAL A 16 -2.27 7.12 -5.95
CA VAL A 16 -3.48 7.47 -6.72
C VAL A 16 -3.44 8.91 -7.22
N VAL A 17 -3.03 9.86 -6.38
CA VAL A 17 -2.92 11.29 -6.76
C VAL A 17 -1.87 11.52 -7.87
N ARG A 18 -0.92 10.60 -8.06
CA ARG A 18 0.13 10.70 -9.07
C ARG A 18 -0.20 10.00 -10.39
N ILE A 19 -1.31 9.26 -10.47
CA ILE A 19 -1.73 8.57 -11.70
C ILE A 19 -1.79 9.52 -12.90
N PRO A 20 -2.43 10.71 -12.82
CA PRO A 20 -2.53 11.61 -13.99
C PRO A 20 -1.15 12.07 -14.50
N ALA A 21 -0.22 12.35 -13.60
CA ALA A 21 1.14 12.78 -13.95
C ALA A 21 1.93 11.66 -14.63
N VAL A 22 1.80 10.41 -14.16
CA VAL A 22 2.45 9.25 -14.79
C VAL A 22 1.81 8.93 -16.15
N GLN A 23 0.48 9.01 -16.24
CA GLN A 23 -0.25 8.84 -17.50
C GLN A 23 0.23 9.85 -18.56
N ALA A 24 0.32 11.13 -18.19
CA ALA A 24 0.78 12.19 -19.08
C ALA A 24 2.25 11.99 -19.50
N ARG A 25 3.15 11.67 -18.55
CA ARG A 25 4.58 11.45 -18.83
C ARG A 25 4.81 10.31 -19.82
N LEU A 26 4.00 9.25 -19.75
CA LEU A 26 4.07 8.10 -20.63
C LEU A 26 3.20 8.22 -21.89
N ALA A 27 2.51 9.36 -22.07
CA ALA A 27 1.57 9.61 -23.16
C ALA A 27 0.53 8.49 -23.35
N LEU A 28 0.02 7.94 -22.25
CA LEU A 28 -0.91 6.80 -22.28
C LEU A 28 -2.34 7.24 -22.56
N THR A 29 -3.01 6.49 -23.44
CA THR A 29 -4.46 6.57 -23.57
C THR A 29 -5.14 6.00 -22.30
N PRO A 30 -6.39 6.42 -22.00
CA PRO A 30 -7.12 5.88 -20.85
C PRO A 30 -7.27 4.35 -20.87
N GLY A 31 -7.45 3.75 -22.05
CA GLY A 31 -7.56 2.29 -22.20
C GLY A 31 -6.27 1.56 -21.82
N VAL A 32 -5.11 2.06 -22.27
CA VAL A 32 -3.80 1.48 -21.92
C VAL A 32 -3.51 1.66 -20.43
N LEU A 33 -3.83 2.83 -19.87
CA LEU A 33 -3.72 3.04 -18.42
C LEU A 33 -4.62 2.07 -17.64
N GLY A 34 -5.86 1.86 -18.07
CA GLY A 34 -6.79 0.93 -17.45
C GLY A 34 -6.26 -0.51 -17.43
N LEU A 35 -5.66 -0.97 -18.53
CA LEU A 35 -4.98 -2.27 -18.60
C LEU A 35 -3.77 -2.35 -17.65
N ALA A 36 -2.98 -1.27 -17.53
CA ALA A 36 -1.88 -1.25 -16.57
C ALA A 36 -2.39 -1.31 -15.12
N LEU A 37 -3.46 -0.57 -14.79
CA LEU A 37 -4.10 -0.58 -13.47
C LEU A 37 -4.72 -1.94 -13.12
N LEU A 38 -5.23 -2.69 -14.10
CA LEU A 38 -5.69 -4.07 -13.91
C LEU A 38 -4.58 -4.97 -13.35
N GLY A 39 -3.31 -4.68 -13.69
CA GLY A 39 -2.15 -5.35 -13.12
C GLY A 39 -2.16 -5.36 -11.59
N ALA A 40 -2.55 -4.25 -10.95
CA ALA A 40 -2.65 -4.18 -9.49
C ALA A 40 -3.71 -5.13 -8.93
N ALA A 41 -4.88 -5.23 -9.57
CA ALA A 41 -5.92 -6.17 -9.16
C ALA A 41 -5.46 -7.63 -9.31
N VAL A 42 -4.81 -7.96 -10.44
CA VAL A 42 -4.25 -9.30 -10.69
C VAL A 42 -3.18 -9.65 -9.66
N GLY A 43 -2.24 -8.74 -9.39
CA GLY A 43 -1.20 -8.93 -8.39
C GLY A 43 -1.78 -9.19 -7.01
N ALA A 44 -2.75 -8.39 -6.58
CA ALA A 44 -3.43 -8.59 -5.29
C ALA A 44 -4.14 -9.95 -5.22
N LEU A 45 -4.94 -10.29 -6.23
CA LEU A 45 -5.70 -11.54 -6.28
C LEU A 45 -4.80 -12.78 -6.14
N VAL A 46 -3.63 -12.77 -6.79
CA VAL A 46 -2.65 -13.87 -6.70
C VAL A 46 -1.95 -13.89 -5.34
N ALA A 47 -1.60 -12.72 -4.79
CA ALA A 47 -0.83 -12.64 -3.55
C ALA A 47 -1.66 -12.93 -2.29
N MET A 48 -2.95 -12.59 -2.26
CA MET A 48 -3.78 -12.69 -1.06
C MET A 48 -3.85 -14.13 -0.49
N PRO A 49 -4.10 -15.21 -1.27
CA PRO A 49 -4.08 -16.57 -0.75
C PRO A 49 -2.71 -17.00 -0.23
N LEU A 50 -1.63 -16.55 -0.89
CA LEU A 50 -0.25 -16.86 -0.50
C LEU A 50 0.09 -16.18 0.83
N ALA A 51 -0.30 -14.91 0.98
CA ALA A 51 -0.16 -14.16 2.22
C ALA A 51 -0.94 -14.83 3.37
N GLY A 52 -2.17 -15.28 3.13
CA GLY A 52 -2.94 -16.04 4.12
C GLY A 52 -2.24 -17.31 4.59
N ARG A 53 -1.68 -18.10 3.66
CA ARG A 53 -0.87 -19.29 4.00
C ARG A 53 0.37 -18.94 4.82
N TRP A 54 1.03 -17.83 4.51
CA TRP A 54 2.21 -17.37 5.24
C TRP A 54 1.86 -16.86 6.63
N VAL A 55 0.75 -16.14 6.78
CA VAL A 55 0.21 -15.69 8.07
C VAL A 55 -0.04 -16.88 8.99
N VAL A 56 -0.67 -17.96 8.49
CA VAL A 56 -0.89 -19.18 9.29
C VAL A 56 0.43 -19.83 9.72
N ARG A 57 1.45 -19.82 8.85
CA ARG A 57 2.74 -20.50 9.14
C ARG A 57 3.72 -19.70 9.99
N ARG A 58 3.66 -18.37 9.94
CA ARG A 58 4.68 -17.47 10.51
C ARG A 58 4.11 -16.43 11.47
N GLY A 59 2.79 -16.43 11.68
CA GLY A 59 2.06 -15.41 12.42
C GLY A 59 1.81 -14.16 11.58
N SER A 60 0.72 -13.44 11.88
CA SER A 60 0.35 -12.23 11.14
C SER A 60 1.34 -11.08 11.32
N GLY A 61 1.91 -10.92 12.53
CA GLY A 61 2.79 -9.79 12.81
C GLY A 61 4.06 -9.69 11.95
N PRO A 62 4.90 -10.75 11.88
CA PRO A 62 6.07 -10.76 10.99
C PRO A 62 5.71 -10.57 9.52
N VAL A 63 4.61 -11.17 9.07
CA VAL A 63 4.15 -11.03 7.68
C VAL A 63 3.70 -9.60 7.38
N THR A 64 2.99 -8.94 8.30
CA THR A 64 2.62 -7.52 8.16
C THR A 64 3.85 -6.64 8.02
N ARG A 65 4.90 -6.85 8.82
CA ARG A 65 6.15 -6.08 8.72
C ARG A 65 6.81 -6.24 7.36
N LEU A 66 6.98 -7.49 6.93
CA LEU A 66 7.62 -7.79 5.65
C LEU A 66 6.82 -7.23 4.48
N ALA A 67 5.50 -7.42 4.48
CA ALA A 67 4.62 -6.91 3.45
C ALA A 67 4.59 -5.38 3.42
N ALA A 68 4.66 -4.70 4.58
CA ALA A 68 4.72 -3.24 4.64
C ALA A 68 6.01 -2.67 4.03
N VAL A 69 7.16 -3.31 4.29
CA VAL A 69 8.44 -2.92 3.65
C VAL A 69 8.39 -3.19 2.14
N GLY A 70 7.83 -4.33 1.73
CA GLY A 70 7.62 -4.63 0.32
C GLY A 70 6.72 -3.60 -0.37
N PHE A 71 5.58 -3.28 0.24
CA PHE A 71 4.64 -2.28 -0.26
C PHE A 71 5.30 -0.90 -0.40
N ALA A 72 6.09 -0.48 0.60
CA ALA A 72 6.89 0.74 0.53
C ALA A 72 7.84 0.74 -0.67
N ALA A 73 8.54 -0.38 -0.94
CA ALA A 73 9.40 -0.50 -2.11
C ALA A 73 8.60 -0.42 -3.42
N ALA A 74 7.42 -1.05 -3.48
CA ALA A 74 6.59 -1.03 -4.68
C ALA A 74 5.98 0.33 -5.02
N LEU A 75 5.77 1.22 -4.02
CA LEU A 75 5.35 2.61 -4.26
C LEU A 75 6.28 3.37 -5.20
N VAL A 76 7.57 3.00 -5.22
CA VAL A 76 8.61 3.66 -6.02
C VAL A 76 8.64 3.14 -7.46
N LEU A 77 8.12 1.94 -7.72
CA LEU A 77 8.28 1.29 -9.04
C LEU A 77 7.46 1.99 -10.13
N ALA A 78 6.21 2.35 -9.82
CA ALA A 78 5.30 2.96 -10.80
C ALA A 78 5.79 4.32 -11.35
N PRO A 79 6.27 5.29 -10.55
CA PRO A 79 6.80 6.55 -11.08
C PRO A 79 8.10 6.37 -11.88
N LEU A 80 8.84 5.28 -11.70
CA LEU A 80 10.05 4.96 -12.46
C LEU A 80 9.79 4.28 -13.81
N ALA A 81 8.54 3.86 -14.07
CA ALA A 81 8.20 3.17 -15.31
C ALA A 81 8.56 4.01 -16.54
N ALA A 82 9.24 3.41 -17.53
CA ALA A 82 9.62 4.05 -18.79
C ALA A 82 8.68 3.67 -19.96
N SER A 83 7.72 2.77 -19.73
CA SER A 83 6.77 2.29 -20.74
C SER A 83 5.47 1.80 -20.09
N ALA A 84 4.43 1.59 -20.88
CA ALA A 84 3.17 1.01 -20.42
C ALA A 84 3.34 -0.38 -19.79
N LEU A 85 4.19 -1.22 -20.40
CA LEU A 85 4.49 -2.56 -19.87
C LEU A 85 5.23 -2.48 -18.53
N ALA A 86 6.23 -1.60 -18.41
CA ALA A 86 6.94 -1.39 -17.16
C ALA A 86 6.00 -0.89 -16.06
N LEU A 87 5.06 -0.01 -16.40
CA LEU A 87 4.03 0.46 -15.47
C LEU A 87 3.10 -0.68 -15.04
N ALA A 88 2.64 -1.52 -15.97
CA ALA A 88 1.79 -2.66 -15.66
C ALA A 88 2.49 -3.65 -14.71
N LEU A 89 3.76 -3.99 -14.95
CA LEU A 89 4.54 -4.86 -14.08
C LEU A 89 4.79 -4.24 -12.71
N ALA A 90 5.08 -2.94 -12.65
CA ALA A 90 5.19 -2.21 -11.39
C ALA A 90 3.87 -2.26 -10.60
N LEU A 91 2.73 -2.13 -11.29
CA LEU A 91 1.41 -2.20 -10.67
C LEU A 91 1.04 -3.61 -10.22
N VAL A 92 1.46 -4.66 -10.93
CA VAL A 92 1.37 -6.05 -10.43
C VAL A 92 2.12 -6.21 -9.11
N ALA A 93 3.36 -5.72 -9.02
CA ALA A 93 4.13 -5.77 -7.78
C ALA A 93 3.48 -4.94 -6.65
N PHE A 94 3.01 -3.74 -6.97
CA PHE A 94 2.27 -2.89 -6.04
C PHE A 94 1.03 -3.59 -5.49
N GLY A 95 0.21 -4.14 -6.38
CA GLY A 95 -1.01 -4.86 -6.01
C GLY A 95 -0.73 -6.10 -5.17
N ALA A 96 0.28 -6.88 -5.55
CA ALA A 96 0.68 -8.08 -4.81
C ALA A 96 1.12 -7.75 -3.37
N LEU A 97 1.97 -6.75 -3.19
CA LEU A 97 2.50 -6.39 -1.88
C LEU A 97 1.46 -5.64 -1.03
N ASN A 98 0.62 -4.80 -1.65
CA ASN A 98 -0.52 -4.18 -0.98
C ASN A 98 -1.55 -5.23 -0.53
N GLY A 99 -1.90 -6.18 -1.40
CA GLY A 99 -2.85 -7.26 -1.06
C GLY A 99 -2.31 -8.20 0.02
N ALA A 100 -1.01 -8.51 -0.02
CA ALA A 100 -0.36 -9.27 1.05
C ALA A 100 -0.36 -8.51 2.38
N LEU A 101 -0.09 -7.21 2.35
CA LEU A 101 -0.15 -6.35 3.53
C LEU A 101 -1.57 -6.30 4.09
N ASP A 102 -2.57 -6.13 3.24
CA ASP A 102 -3.98 -6.10 3.62
C ASP A 102 -4.39 -7.40 4.34
N VAL A 103 -4.11 -8.57 3.77
CA VAL A 103 -4.41 -9.86 4.41
C VAL A 103 -3.71 -10.00 5.77
N ALA A 104 -2.42 -9.68 5.83
CA ALA A 104 -1.65 -9.83 7.06
C ALA A 104 -2.11 -8.84 8.15
N MET A 105 -2.33 -7.58 7.81
CA MET A 105 -2.75 -6.56 8.77
C MET A 105 -4.17 -6.78 9.28
N ASN A 106 -5.08 -7.28 8.43
CA ASN A 106 -6.44 -7.66 8.85
C ASN A 106 -6.41 -8.88 9.79
N ALA A 107 -5.58 -9.89 9.51
CA ALA A 107 -5.40 -11.03 10.41
C ALA A 107 -4.84 -10.59 11.78
N GLN A 108 -3.87 -9.66 11.79
CA GLN A 108 -3.33 -9.09 13.03
C GLN A 108 -4.38 -8.26 13.78
N ALA A 109 -5.16 -7.44 13.06
CA ALA A 109 -6.23 -6.64 13.63
C ALA A 109 -7.33 -7.51 14.23
N ALA A 110 -7.70 -8.63 13.60
CA ALA A 110 -8.63 -9.60 14.14
C ALA A 110 -8.11 -10.24 15.43
N THR A 111 -6.80 -10.49 15.53
CA THR A 111 -6.17 -10.98 16.77
C THR A 111 -6.24 -9.95 17.88
N VAL A 112 -5.98 -8.67 17.56
CA VAL A 112 -6.13 -7.56 18.53
C VAL A 112 -7.59 -7.41 18.96
N GLU A 113 -8.54 -7.48 18.03
CA GLU A 113 -9.98 -7.38 18.32
C GLU A 113 -10.44 -8.50 19.26
N ARG A 114 -10.04 -9.75 19.02
CA ARG A 114 -10.33 -10.87 19.92
C ARG A 114 -9.79 -10.64 21.33
N GLY A 115 -8.56 -10.16 21.45
CA GLY A 115 -7.97 -9.81 22.76
C GLY A 115 -8.63 -8.59 23.41
N TYR A 116 -9.24 -7.71 22.63
CA TYR A 116 -9.94 -6.53 23.11
C TYR A 116 -11.37 -6.82 23.61
N GLY A 117 -11.96 -7.94 23.20
CA GLY A 117 -13.27 -8.40 23.67
C GLY A 117 -14.47 -7.64 23.09
N ARG A 118 -14.26 -6.76 22.10
CA ARG A 118 -15.34 -6.02 21.40
C ARG A 118 -14.95 -5.70 19.96
N PRO A 119 -15.92 -5.62 19.02
CA PRO A 119 -15.63 -5.34 17.62
C PRO A 119 -15.03 -3.93 17.44
N ILE A 120 -13.83 -3.86 16.87
CA ILE A 120 -13.06 -2.63 16.61
C ILE A 120 -12.47 -2.57 15.19
N MET A 121 -12.69 -3.57 14.34
CA MET A 121 -12.18 -3.61 12.96
C MET A 121 -12.59 -2.38 12.14
N SER A 122 -13.83 -1.91 12.32
CA SER A 122 -14.32 -0.69 11.68
C SER A 122 -13.49 0.54 12.03
N SER A 123 -12.97 0.63 13.26
CA SER A 123 -12.09 1.73 13.69
C SER A 123 -10.73 1.67 12.99
N PHE A 124 -10.20 0.47 12.72
CA PHE A 124 -8.98 0.35 11.92
C PHE A 124 -9.20 0.77 10.46
N HIS A 125 -10.31 0.38 9.84
CA HIS A 125 -10.65 0.85 8.50
C HIS A 125 -10.92 2.36 8.45
N ALA A 126 -11.50 2.95 9.50
CA ALA A 126 -11.62 4.39 9.60
C ALA A 126 -10.23 5.07 9.56
N LEU A 127 -9.22 4.48 10.19
CA LEU A 127 -7.84 4.98 10.12
C LEU A 127 -7.19 4.78 8.75
N PHE A 128 -7.54 3.71 8.02
CA PHE A 128 -7.14 3.59 6.60
C PHE A 128 -7.71 4.75 5.78
N SER A 129 -8.99 5.09 5.95
CA SER A 129 -9.61 6.21 5.25
C SER A 129 -9.00 7.56 5.64
N TRP A 130 -8.72 7.79 6.93
CA TRP A 130 -8.00 8.98 7.39
C TRP A 130 -6.58 9.06 6.81
N GLY A 131 -5.89 7.93 6.73
CA GLY A 131 -4.61 7.81 6.04
C GLY A 131 -4.74 8.19 4.57
N GLY A 132 -5.75 7.66 3.89
CA GLY A 132 -6.05 7.99 2.50
C GLY A 132 -6.32 9.47 2.29
N LEU A 133 -7.12 10.10 3.16
CA LEU A 133 -7.37 11.54 3.12
C LEU A 133 -6.08 12.34 3.31
N ALA A 134 -5.27 12.00 4.31
CA ALA A 134 -4.00 12.66 4.57
C ALA A 134 -3.01 12.50 3.40
N GLY A 135 -2.87 11.28 2.88
CA GLY A 135 -2.02 10.97 1.73
C GLY A 135 -2.47 11.69 0.46
N ALA A 136 -3.78 11.77 0.22
CA ALA A 136 -4.32 12.51 -0.91
C ALA A 136 -4.10 14.03 -0.77
N ALA A 137 -4.34 14.58 0.42
CA ALA A 137 -4.14 16.00 0.71
C ALA A 137 -2.67 16.41 0.54
N VAL A 138 -1.75 15.69 1.20
CA VAL A 138 -0.31 15.94 1.07
C VAL A 138 0.14 15.71 -0.37
N GLY A 139 -0.28 14.60 -0.99
CA GLY A 139 0.07 14.29 -2.37
C GLY A 139 -0.40 15.35 -3.37
N GLY A 140 -1.59 15.91 -3.14
CA GLY A 140 -2.18 16.97 -3.95
C GLY A 140 -1.43 18.29 -3.80
N LEU A 141 -1.09 18.69 -2.56
CA LEU A 141 -0.27 19.88 -2.31
C LEU A 141 1.12 19.75 -2.95
N VAL A 142 1.77 18.61 -2.77
CA VAL A 142 3.10 18.33 -3.34
C VAL A 142 3.03 18.25 -4.88
N ALA A 143 1.91 17.81 -5.45
CA ALA A 143 1.68 17.83 -6.90
C ALA A 143 1.45 19.26 -7.42
N GLY A 144 0.65 20.06 -6.72
CA GLY A 144 0.41 21.47 -7.03
C GLY A 144 1.67 22.33 -6.93
N ALA A 145 2.61 21.96 -6.06
CA ALA A 145 3.94 22.58 -5.97
C ALA A 145 4.91 22.16 -7.09
N GLY A 146 4.47 21.34 -8.06
CA GLY A 146 5.29 20.92 -9.20
C GLY A 146 6.34 19.84 -8.89
N VAL A 147 6.30 19.21 -7.72
CA VAL A 147 7.26 18.15 -7.36
C VAL A 147 6.99 16.90 -8.21
N ALA A 148 8.04 16.34 -8.80
CA ALA A 148 7.95 15.16 -9.64
C ALA A 148 7.38 13.93 -8.88
N PRO A 149 6.59 13.05 -9.53
CA PRO A 149 6.02 11.87 -8.90
C PRO A 149 7.05 10.98 -8.19
N THR A 150 8.25 10.84 -8.78
CA THR A 150 9.34 10.03 -8.22
C THR A 150 9.77 10.52 -6.85
N TRP A 151 10.02 11.82 -6.68
CA TRP A 151 10.46 12.38 -5.41
C TRP A 151 9.39 12.29 -4.33
N HIS A 152 8.13 12.55 -4.71
CA HIS A 152 7.01 12.41 -3.79
C HIS A 152 6.86 10.97 -3.30
N LEU A 153 6.86 10.00 -4.21
CA LEU A 153 6.64 8.59 -3.86
C LEU A 153 7.85 7.95 -3.21
N LEU A 154 9.07 8.42 -3.48
CA LEU A 154 10.25 8.09 -2.69
C LEU A 154 10.09 8.56 -1.23
N GLY A 155 9.66 9.81 -1.02
CA GLY A 155 9.37 10.33 0.32
C GLY A 155 8.30 9.50 1.05
N ALA A 156 7.19 9.21 0.37
CA ALA A 156 6.13 8.36 0.91
C ALA A 156 6.63 6.94 1.23
N ALA A 157 7.45 6.34 0.35
CA ALA A 157 8.06 5.04 0.56
C ALA A 157 9.00 5.03 1.77
N VAL A 158 9.81 6.07 1.98
CA VAL A 158 10.67 6.19 3.18
C VAL A 158 9.80 6.28 4.44
N VAL A 159 8.76 7.10 4.43
CA VAL A 159 7.85 7.23 5.58
C VAL A 159 7.20 5.88 5.91
N VAL A 160 6.61 5.20 4.92
CA VAL A 160 5.95 3.90 5.13
C VAL A 160 6.98 2.84 5.52
N GLY A 161 8.10 2.76 4.81
CA GLY A 161 9.14 1.74 4.98
C GLY A 161 9.91 1.84 6.29
N VAL A 162 10.00 3.03 6.90
CA VAL A 162 10.61 3.25 8.22
C VAL A 162 9.55 3.18 9.33
N ALA A 163 8.43 3.87 9.18
CA ALA A 163 7.42 3.94 10.24
C ALA A 163 6.72 2.59 10.46
N ALA A 164 6.38 1.86 9.39
CA ALA A 164 5.62 0.62 9.51
C ALA A 164 6.36 -0.47 10.30
N PRO A 165 7.66 -0.78 10.06
CA PRO A 165 8.38 -1.74 10.88
C PRO A 165 8.48 -1.34 12.35
N LEU A 166 8.66 -0.05 12.65
CA LEU A 166 8.80 0.46 14.01
C LEU A 166 7.50 0.29 14.81
N VAL A 167 6.37 0.69 14.24
CA VAL A 167 5.05 0.59 14.91
C VAL A 167 4.49 -0.83 14.93
N ALA A 168 5.08 -1.73 14.14
CA ALA A 168 4.74 -3.15 14.09
C ALA A 168 5.61 -4.04 14.99
N ARG A 169 6.55 -3.47 15.76
CA ARG A 169 7.33 -4.20 16.78
C ARG A 169 6.49 -4.80 17.91
N PRO A 170 5.50 -4.10 18.51
CA PRO A 170 4.70 -4.64 19.62
C PRO A 170 3.51 -5.50 19.15
N MET A 171 3.64 -6.17 18.01
CA MET A 171 2.55 -7.00 17.47
C MET A 171 2.33 -8.23 18.35
N LEU A 172 1.07 -8.47 18.70
CA LEU A 172 0.65 -9.67 19.42
C LEU A 172 1.07 -10.94 18.65
N PRO A 173 1.56 -11.98 19.36
CA PRO A 173 1.71 -13.30 18.75
C PRO A 173 0.33 -13.77 18.30
N GLY A 174 0.26 -14.18 17.03
CA GLY A 174 -0.93 -14.76 16.41
C GLY A 174 -0.80 -16.26 16.30
#